data_AF-A0A0K2D2Y0-F1
#
_entry.id   AF-A0A0K2D2Y0-F1
#
_cell.length_a   1.000
_cell.length_b   1.000
_cell.length_c   1.000
_cell.angle_alpha   90.00
_cell.angle_beta   90.00
_cell.angle_gamma   90.00
#
_symmetry.space_group_name_H-M   'P 1'
#
loop_
_entity.id
_entity.type
_entity.pdbx_description
1 polymer ?
#
loop_
_entity_poly.entity_id
_entity_poly.type
_entity_poly.pdbx_seq_one_letter_code
_entity_poly.pdbx_strand_id
1 'polypeptide(L)' 'WLDAKATHELDPNGPCQIVKKEHIIDERVGRIEEVNEAVKKYSQGALEEVTLYSIMEDPMTSCGC' A
#
# COMPACT_ATOMS: atom_id res chain seq x y z
N TRP A 1 -11.19 1.57 4.50
CA TRP A 1 -10.25 2.04 5.54
C TRP A 1 -10.71 1.61 6.93
N LEU A 2 -11.95 1.91 7.35
CA LEU A 2 -12.47 1.49 8.66
C LEU A 2 -12.48 -0.04 8.84
N ASP A 3 -12.93 -0.81 7.85
CA ASP A 3 -12.93 -2.27 7.95
C ASP A 3 -11.52 -2.84 8.06
N ALA A 4 -10.57 -2.36 7.25
CA ALA A 4 -9.17 -2.78 7.33
C ALA A 4 -8.53 -2.46 8.70
N LYS A 5 -8.89 -1.31 9.28
CA LYS A 5 -8.47 -0.94 10.64
C LYS A 5 -9.06 -1.91 11.68
N ALA A 6 -10.36 -2.16 11.62
CA ALA A 6 -11.02 -3.09 12.53
C ALA A 6 -10.46 -4.51 12.40
N THR A 7 -10.19 -4.99 11.18
CA THR A 7 -9.55 -6.28 10.93
C THR A 7 -8.17 -6.39 11.57
N HIS A 8 -7.36 -5.33 11.52
CA HIS A 8 -6.06 -5.32 12.21
C HIS A 8 -6.20 -5.28 13.73
N GLU A 9 -7.19 -4.54 14.26
CA GLU A 9 -7.49 -4.52 15.70
C GLU A 9 -7.99 -5.87 16.22
N LEU A 10 -8.67 -6.67 15.38
CA LEU A 10 -9.10 -8.04 15.69
C LEU A 10 -7.94 -9.03 15.69
N ASP A 11 -7.05 -8.97 14.69
CA ASP A 11 -5.83 -9.78 14.62
C ASP A 11 -4.65 -8.99 14.04
N PRO A 12 -3.67 -8.59 14.88
CA PRO A 12 -2.48 -7.87 14.43
C PRO A 12 -1.61 -8.65 13.42
N ASN A 13 -1.66 -9.99 13.43
CA ASN A 13 -0.93 -10.84 12.48
C ASN A 13 -1.76 -11.22 11.25
N GLY A 14 -2.99 -10.68 11.15
CA GLY A 14 -3.91 -10.94 10.05
C GLY A 14 -3.53 -10.25 8.73
N PRO A 15 -4.45 -10.24 7.74
CA PRO A 15 -4.15 -9.77 6.40
C PRO A 15 -4.04 -8.24 6.27
N CYS A 16 -4.63 -7.48 7.19
CA CYS A 16 -4.58 -6.02 7.17
C CYS A 16 -3.45 -5.52 8.09
N GLN A 17 -2.56 -4.69 7.55
CA GLN A 17 -1.38 -4.20 8.24
C GLN A 17 -1.34 -2.67 8.22
N ILE A 18 -0.75 -2.07 9.26
CA ILE A 18 -0.61 -0.61 9.35
C ILE A 18 0.54 -0.16 8.45
N VAL A 19 0.24 0.76 7.54
CA VAL A 19 1.22 1.47 6.72
C VAL A 19 1.10 2.96 7.06
N LYS A 20 2.19 3.54 7.55
CA LYS A 20 2.27 4.98 7.82
C LYS A 20 2.38 5.75 6.51
N LYS A 21 1.87 6.98 6.50
CA LYS A 21 2.00 7.91 5.37
C LYS A 21 2.99 9.01 5.73
N GLU A 22 4.25 8.62 5.89
CA GLU A 22 5.37 9.53 6.16
C GLU A 22 6.18 9.70 4.86
N HIS A 23 7.29 10.45 4.85
CA HIS A 23 8.21 10.58 3.70
C HIS A 23 7.56 10.61 2.29
N ILE A 24 6.76 11.64 2.04
CA ILE A 24 6.08 11.80 0.75
C ILE A 24 7.12 12.09 -0.34
N ILE A 25 7.09 11.29 -1.42
CA ILE A 25 7.98 11.43 -2.57
C ILE A 25 7.33 12.35 -3.62
N ASP A 26 6.07 12.10 -3.96
CA ASP A 26 5.28 12.95 -4.87
C ASP A 26 3.79 12.93 -4.46
N GLU A 27 3.30 14.05 -3.94
CA GLU A 27 1.90 14.22 -3.52
C GLU A 27 0.90 14.13 -4.67
N ARG A 28 1.29 14.52 -5.90
CA ARG A 28 0.39 14.60 -7.05
C ARG A 28 -0.07 13.22 -7.49
N VAL A 29 0.86 12.27 -7.55
CA VAL A 29 0.56 10.87 -7.89
C VAL A 29 0.33 10.01 -6.64
N GLY A 30 0.65 10.54 -5.46
CA GLY A 30 0.51 9.82 -4.19
C GLY A 30 1.60 8.77 -4.00
N ARG A 31 2.84 9.06 -4.43
CA ARG A 31 4.00 8.18 -4.18
C ARG A 31 4.57 8.50 -2.80
N ILE A 32 4.68 7.47 -1.96
CA ILE A 32 5.05 7.58 -0.54
C ILE A 32 6.03 6.44 -0.23
N GLU A 33 7.15 6.75 0.42
CA GLU A 33 8.24 5.79 0.64
C GLU A 33 7.77 4.55 1.43
N GLU A 34 7.08 4.73 2.55
CA GLU A 34 6.59 3.61 3.37
C GLU A 34 5.56 2.75 2.66
N VAL A 35 4.80 3.34 1.72
CA VAL A 35 3.84 2.58 0.91
C VAL A 35 4.60 1.69 -0.07
N ASN A 36 5.65 2.20 -0.70
CA ASN A 36 6.51 1.42 -1.60
C ASN A 36 7.21 0.28 -0.84
N GLU A 37 7.77 0.55 0.34
CA GLU A 37 8.39 -0.47 1.21
C GLU A 37 7.39 -1.56 1.62
N ALA A 38 6.15 -1.18 1.98
CA ALA A 38 5.11 -2.13 2.30
C ALA A 38 4.73 -2.99 1.08
N VAL A 39 4.53 -2.38 -0.09
CA VAL A 39 4.21 -3.10 -1.33
C VAL A 39 5.33 -4.08 -1.68
N LYS A 40 6.59 -3.65 -1.62
CA LYS A 40 7.75 -4.51 -1.88
C LYS A 40 7.81 -5.69 -0.94
N LYS A 41 7.63 -5.45 0.36
CA LYS A 41 7.61 -6.50 1.37
C LYS A 41 6.48 -7.51 1.15
N TYR A 42 5.25 -7.04 1.00
CA TYR A 42 4.06 -7.90 0.98
C TYR A 42 3.79 -8.54 -0.38
N SER A 43 4.34 -7.98 -1.46
CA SER A 43 4.37 -8.62 -2.79
C SER A 43 5.52 -9.62 -2.96
N GLN A 44 6.32 -9.87 -1.92
CA GLN A 44 7.52 -10.72 -1.96
C GLN A 44 8.55 -10.24 -3.01
N GLY A 45 8.66 -8.93 -3.19
CA GLY A 45 9.56 -8.30 -4.15
C GLY A 45 9.08 -8.31 -5.60
N ALA A 46 7.85 -8.75 -5.87
CA ALA A 46 7.29 -8.72 -7.22
C ALA A 46 6.94 -7.30 -7.72
N LEU A 47 6.64 -6.39 -6.79
CA LEU A 47 6.36 -4.98 -7.06
C LEU A 47 7.31 -4.12 -6.22
N GLU A 48 7.85 -3.04 -6.77
CA GLU A 48 8.74 -2.13 -6.04
C GLU A 48 8.04 -0.83 -5.62
N GLU A 49 7.12 -0.33 -6.45
CA GLU A 49 6.48 0.96 -6.25
C GLU A 49 4.98 0.90 -6.60
N VAL A 50 4.23 1.84 -6.05
CA VAL A 50 2.84 2.10 -6.45
C VAL A 50 2.52 3.58 -6.34
N THR A 51 1.73 4.11 -7.26
CA THR A 51 1.10 5.42 -7.09
C THR A 51 -0.36 5.26 -6.68
N LEU A 52 -0.80 6.08 -5.72
CA LEU A 52 -2.17 5.98 -5.18
C LEU A 52 -3.21 6.72 -6.04
N TYR A 53 -2.78 7.66 -6.88
CA TYR A 53 -3.67 8.59 -7.59
C TYR A 53 -3.45 8.61 -9.12
N SER A 54 -2.54 7.79 -9.67
CA SER A 54 -2.33 7.68 -11.12
C SER A 54 -2.68 6.29 -11.63
N ILE A 55 -3.40 6.25 -12.75
CA ILE A 55 -3.58 5.02 -13.53
C ILE A 55 -2.47 4.82 -14.58
N MET A 56 -1.73 5.89 -14.88
CA MET A 56 -0.76 5.93 -15.98
C MET A 56 0.67 5.63 -15.52
N GLU A 57 0.95 5.71 -14.22
CA GLU A 57 2.28 5.57 -13.63
C GLU A 57 2.17 4.63 -12.43
N ASP A 58 2.81 3.46 -12.51
CA ASP A 58 2.83 2.41 -11.47
C ASP A 58 1.48 2.19 -10.76
N PRO A 59 0.41 1.85 -11.52
CA PRO A 59 -0.92 1.69 -10.94
C PRO A 59 -0.98 0.46 -10.03
N MET A 60 -1.91 0.49 -9.08
CA MET A 60 -2.22 -0.67 -8.24
C MET A 60 -2.67 -1.86 -9.09
N THR A 61 -2.17 -3.05 -8.74
CA THR A 61 -2.52 -4.32 -9.41
C THR A 61 -3.90 -4.84 -8.97
N SER A 62 -4.43 -5.82 -9.70
CA SER A 62 -5.71 -6.48 -9.38
C SER A 62 -5.52 -7.99 -9.18
N CYS A 63 -6.34 -8.58 -8.31
CA CYS A 63 -6.33 -10.02 -8.01
C CYS A 63 -7.35 -10.84 -8.82
N GLY A 64 -8.43 -10.22 -9.35
CA GLY A 64 -9.43 -10.88 -10.20
C GLY A 64 -10.82 -11.13 -9.58
N CYS A 65 -11.16 -10.46 -8.48
CA CYS A 65 -12.51 -10.45 -7.90
C CYS A 65 -13.34 -9.24 -8.32
#